data_AF-A0A0A2A1Q1-F1
#
_entry.id   AF-A0A0A2A1Q1-F1
#
_cell.length_a   1.000
_cell.length_b   1.000
_cell.length_c   1.000
_cell.angle_alpha   90.00
_cell.angle_beta   90.00
_cell.angle_gamma   90.00
#
_symmetry.space_group_name_H-M   'P 1'
#
loop_
_entity.id
_entity.type
_entity.pdbx_description
1 polymer ?
#
loop_
_entity_poly.entity_id
_entity_poly.type
_entity_poly.pdbx_seq_one_letter_code
_entity_poly.pdbx_strand_id
1 'polypeptide(L)' 'MEIFNQEFIQKFIRLTWRNPAFMTIAIALVWLIPQLFIRKIMAKKYEQRKIEIQNNKIQKLYPTNTPK' A
#
# COMPACT_ATOMS: atom_id res chain seq x y z
N MET A 1 27.73 28.06 1.26
CA MET A 1 26.99 26.78 1.32
C MET A 1 25.63 26.80 0.60
N GLU A 2 25.12 27.94 0.10
CA GLU A 2 23.82 27.97 -0.61
C GLU A 2 23.91 27.75 -2.12
N ILE A 3 25.00 28.20 -2.75
CA ILE A 3 25.20 28.15 -4.21
C ILE A 3 25.32 26.70 -4.72
N PHE A 4 26.03 25.85 -3.97
CA PHE A 4 26.19 24.43 -4.30
C PHE A 4 24.84 23.70 -4.29
N ASN A 5 23.93 24.07 -3.40
CA ASN A 5 22.61 23.46 -3.31
C ASN A 5 21.72 23.88 -4.50
N GLN A 6 21.85 25.12 -4.97
CA GLN A 6 21.11 25.62 -6.13
C GLN A 6 21.54 24.93 -7.44
N GLU A 7 22.84 24.73 -7.69
CA GLU A 7 23.31 24.01 -8.87
C GLU A 7 22.84 22.54 -8.87
N PHE A 8 22.90 21.87 -7.72
CA PHE A 8 22.40 20.51 -7.58
C PHE A 8 20.89 20.42 -7.83
N ILE A 9 20.10 21.32 -7.24
CA ILE A 9 18.65 21.36 -7.45
C ILE A 9 18.32 21.62 -8.92
N GLN A 10 18.99 22.56 -9.59
CA GLN A 10 18.77 22.82 -11.01
C GLN A 10 19.13 21.63 -11.90
N LYS A 11 20.20 20.91 -11.57
CA LYS A 11 20.61 19.70 -12.27
C LYS A 11 19.59 18.58 -12.08
N PHE A 12 19.07 18.40 -10.87
CA PHE A 12 17.97 17.48 -10.58
C PHE A 12 16.70 17.83 -11.36
N ILE A 13 16.30 19.11 -11.36
CA ILE A 13 15.10 19.56 -12.08
C ILE A 13 15.24 19.32 -13.59
N ARG A 14 16.42 19.59 -14.18
CA ARG A 14 16.67 19.25 -15.59
C ARG A 14 16.57 17.75 -15.87
N LEU A 15 17.05 16.90 -14.96
CA LEU A 15 17.02 15.45 -15.11
C LEU A 15 15.64 14.83 -14.88
N THR A 16 14.83 15.42 -14.00
CA THR A 16 13.54 14.85 -13.56
C THR A 16 12.33 15.52 -14.19
N TRP A 17 12.23 16.85 -14.13
CA TRP A 17 11.07 17.61 -14.62
C TRP A 17 11.13 17.91 -16.12
N ARG A 18 12.33 18.07 -16.67
CA ARG A 18 12.51 18.33 -18.12
C ARG A 18 12.64 17.05 -18.95
N ASN A 19 12.62 15.88 -18.31
CA ASN A 19 12.69 14.59 -18.97
C ASN A 19 11.32 13.88 -18.94
N PRO A 20 10.60 13.80 -20.08
CA PRO A 20 9.27 13.18 -20.13
C PRO A 20 9.28 11.69 -19.78
N ALA A 21 10.41 10.98 -20.00
CA ALA A 21 10.53 9.58 -19.61
C ALA A 21 10.52 9.40 -18.09
N PHE A 22 11.24 10.26 -17.36
CA PHE A 22 11.23 10.24 -15.89
C PHE A 22 9.84 10.57 -15.35
N MET A 23 9.17 11.56 -15.93
CA MET A 23 7.82 11.96 -15.52
C MET A 23 6.83 10.80 -15.68
N THR A 24 6.91 10.06 -16.79
CA THR A 24 6.07 8.88 -17.05
C THR A 24 6.31 7.78 -16.02
N ILE A 25 7.56 7.50 -15.68
CA ILE A 25 7.92 6.51 -14.64
C ILE A 25 7.40 6.96 -13.27
N ALA A 26 7.55 8.24 -12.92
CA ALA A 26 7.07 8.78 -11.66
C ALA A 26 5.55 8.65 -11.53
N ILE A 27 4.78 8.99 -12.58
CA ILE A 27 3.33 8.83 -12.62
C ILE A 27 2.95 7.35 -12.47
N ALA A 28 3.63 6.44 -13.19
CA ALA A 28 3.38 5.01 -13.09
C ALA A 28 3.64 4.47 -11.68
N LEU A 29 4.69 4.93 -11.01
CA LEU A 29 4.99 4.53 -9.62
C LEU A 29 3.95 5.06 -8.63
N VAL A 30 3.55 6.33 -8.75
CA VAL A 30 2.51 6.93 -7.92
C VAL A 30 1.18 6.18 -8.08
N TRP A 31 0.90 5.61 -9.25
CA TRP A 31 -0.29 4.81 -9.49
C TRP A 31 -0.17 3.35 -9.02
N LEU A 32 0.93 2.68 -9.36
CA LEU A 32 1.13 1.25 -9.09
C LEU A 32 1.36 0.95 -7.62
N ILE A 33 2.12 1.79 -6.91
CA ILE A 33 2.49 1.53 -5.52
C ILE A 33 1.23 1.46 -4.63
N PRO A 34 0.33 2.46 -4.60
CA PRO A 34 -0.89 2.38 -3.79
C PRO A 34 -1.75 1.17 -4.14
N GLN A 35 -1.86 0.85 -5.43
CA GLN A 35 -2.66 -0.28 -5.89
C GLN A 35 -2.16 -1.62 -5.31
N LEU A 36 -0.85 -1.83 -5.25
CA LEU A 36 -0.24 -3.02 -4.66
C LEU A 36 -0.47 -3.09 -3.14
N PHE A 37 -0.33 -1.96 -2.45
CA PHE A 37 -0.58 -1.89 -1.00
C PHE A 37 -2.04 -2.21 -0.66
N ILE A 38 -2.99 -1.62 -1.39
CA ILE A 38 -4.42 -1.86 -1.19
C ILE A 38 -4.76 -3.34 -1.41
N ARG A 39 -4.23 -3.97 -2.47
CA ARG A 39 -4.42 -5.41 -2.72
C ARG A 39 -3.93 -6.27 -1.56
N LYS A 40 -2.75 -5.96 -1.02
CA LYS A 40 -2.18 -6.71 0.12
C LYS A 40 -3.04 -6.58 1.38
N ILE A 41 -3.51 -5.36 1.68
CA ILE A 41 -4.39 -5.12 2.85
C ILE A 41 -5.72 -5.85 2.69
N MET A 42 -6.34 -5.79 1.50
CA MET A 42 -7.60 -6.48 1.25
C MET A 42 -7.48 -7.99 1.35
N ALA A 43 -6.41 -8.58 0.82
CA ALA A 43 -6.16 -10.02 0.94
C ALA A 43 -6.08 -10.45 2.41
N LYS A 44 -5.31 -9.73 3.22
CA LYS A 44 -5.19 -10.02 4.67
C LYS A 44 -6.53 -9.89 5.39
N LYS A 45 -7.31 -8.82 5.11
CA LYS A 45 -8.64 -8.64 5.70
C LYS A 45 -9.60 -9.78 5.31
N TYR A 46 -9.51 -10.24 4.06
CA TYR A 46 -10.35 -11.33 3.56
C TYR A 46 -10.02 -12.66 4.24
N GLU A 47 -8.74 -12.98 4.45
CA GLU A 47 -8.33 -14.17 5.20
C GLU A 47 -8.80 -14.13 6.66
N GLN A 48 -8.62 -12.99 7.33
CA GLN A 48 -9.10 -12.79 8.70
C GLN A 48 -10.63 -13.00 8.79
N ARG A 49 -11.38 -12.41 7.86
CA ARG A 49 -12.84 -12.55 7.81
C ARG A 49 -13.28 -14.00 7.58
N LYS A 50 -12.54 -14.77 6.77
CA LYS A 50 -12.81 -16.21 6.57
C LYS A 50 -12.66 -17.00 7.86
N ILE A 51 -11.62 -16.72 8.64
CA ILE A 51 -11.38 -17.38 9.92
C ILE A 51 -12.46 -17.00 10.93
N GLU A 52 -12.81 -15.71 10.99
CA GLU A 52 -13.88 -15.21 11.86
C GLU A 52 -15.23 -15.87 11.53
N ILE A 53 -15.61 -15.94 10.26
CA ILE A 53 -16.85 -16.60 9.83
C ILE A 53 -16.84 -18.09 10.19
N GLN A 54 -15.70 -18.78 10.03
CA GLN A 54 -15.57 -20.18 10.41
C GLN A 54 -15.73 -20.36 11.92
N ASN A 55 -15.03 -19.55 12.73
CA ASN A 55 -15.13 -19.59 14.19
C ASN A 55 -16.57 -19.31 14.66
N ASN A 56 -17.24 -18.32 14.07
CA ASN A 56 -18.63 -18.00 14.38
C ASN A 56 -19.57 -19.16 14.03
N LYS A 57 -19.35 -19.84 12.89
CA LYS A 57 -20.12 -21.04 12.53
C LYS A 57 -19.87 -22.18 13.51
N ILE A 58 -18.62 -22.43 13.90
CA ILE A 58 -18.27 -23.48 14.86
C ILE A 58 -18.92 -23.19 16.22
N GLN A 59 -18.83 -21.96 16.73
CA GLN A 59 -19.50 -21.55 17.97
C GLN A 59 -21.03 -21.72 17.92
N LYS A 60 -21.64 -21.47 16.75
CA LYS A 60 -23.08 -21.68 16.57
C LYS A 60 -23.46 -23.18 16.54
N LEU A 61 -22.60 -24.03 16.00
CA LEU A 61 -22.82 -25.48 15.91
C LEU A 61 -22.56 -26.19 17.24
N TYR A 62 -21.55 -25.71 17.97
CA TYR A 62 -21.16 -26.20 19.29
C TYR A 62 -21.16 -25.02 20.26
N PRO A 63 -22.34 -24.53 20.66
CA PRO A 63 -22.42 -23.52 21.70
C PRO A 63 -21.83 -24.14 22.96
N THR A 64 -20.71 -23.60 23.44
CA THR A 64 -20.17 -24.03 24.72
C THR A 64 -21.15 -23.58 25.79
N ASN A 65 -21.94 -24.52 26.31
CA ASN A 65 -22.92 -24.28 27.37
C ASN A 65 -22.26 -24.00 28.74
N THR A 66 -20.99 -23.59 28.76
CA THR A 66 -20.28 -23.26 30.00
C THR A 66 -20.72 -21.89 30.48
N PRO A 67 -21.45 -21.79 31.60
CA PRO A 67 -21.66 -20.51 32.26
C PRO A 67 -20.31 -19.93 32.67
N LYS A 68 -20.18 -18.61 32.52
CA LYS A 68 -19.05 -17.83 33.05
C LYS A 68 -18.93 -17.99 34.56
#